data_AF-A0A7Y2IQH0-F1
#
_entry.id   AF-A0A7Y2IQH0-F1
#
_cell.length_a   1.000
_cell.length_b   1.000
_cell.length_c   1.000
_cell.angle_alpha   90.00
_cell.angle_beta   90.00
_cell.angle_gamma   90.00
#
_symmetry.space_group_name_H-M   'P 1'
#
loop_
_entity.id
_entity.type
_entity.pdbx_description
1 polymer ?
#
loop_
_entity_poly.entity_id
_entity_poly.type
_entity_poly.pdbx_seq_one_letter_code
_entity_poly.pdbx_strand_id
1 'polypeptide(L)'
;MKIAVAGKGGSGKTTIAGTLARLMAQSGRHVVALDADTNPMLGVSVGLGAEETDILLSAREGLDSGETEHQPTLEGLVAEFGTEAPDGVQVVVVNRIDNIDPG
;
A
#
# COMPACT_ATOMS: atom_id res chain seq x y z
N MET A 1 3.40 14.72 2.65
CA MET A 1 3.72 14.68 1.20
C MET A 1 2.97 13.51 0.60
N LYS A 2 2.38 13.65 -0.59
CA LYS A 2 1.66 12.59 -1.30
C LYS A 2 2.31 12.37 -2.65
N ILE A 3 2.56 11.11 -3.04
CA ILE A 3 3.20 10.75 -4.31
C ILE A 3 2.34 9.68 -4.97
N ALA A 4 1.95 9.92 -6.22
CA ALA A 4 1.28 8.93 -7.05
C ALA A 4 2.22 8.46 -8.16
N VAL A 5 2.35 7.14 -8.32
CA VAL A 5 3.17 6.53 -9.37
C VAL A 5 2.24 5.87 -10.39
N ALA A 6 2.13 6.45 -11.58
CA ALA A 6 1.25 5.97 -12.65
C ALA A 6 2.03 5.69 -13.94
N GLY A 7 1.46 4.86 -14.83
CA GLY A 7 2.12 4.42 -16.05
C GLY A 7 1.47 3.16 -16.65
N LYS A 8 2.02 2.68 -17.78
CA LYS A 8 1.49 1.51 -18.49
C LYS A 8 1.73 0.20 -17.71
N GLY A 9 1.07 -0.88 -18.12
CA GLY A 9 1.42 -2.23 -17.65
C GLY A 9 2.87 -2.56 -17.99
N GLY A 10 3.60 -3.15 -17.05
CA GLY A 10 5.01 -3.54 -17.23
C GLY A 10 6.05 -2.41 -17.23
N SER A 11 5.67 -1.14 -17.00
CA SER A 11 6.62 -0.01 -17.01
C SER A 11 7.48 0.12 -15.73
N GLY A 12 7.41 -0.83 -14.80
CA GLY A 12 8.19 -0.81 -13.55
C GLY A 12 7.63 0.05 -12.41
N LYS A 13 6.34 0.43 -12.45
CA LYS A 13 5.70 1.31 -11.44
C LYS A 13 5.90 0.81 -10.02
N THR A 14 5.55 -0.45 -9.76
CA THR A 14 5.61 -1.07 -8.43
C THR A 14 7.05 -1.13 -7.92
N THR A 15 8.00 -1.42 -8.81
CA THR A 15 9.44 -1.40 -8.48
C THR A 15 9.90 0.00 -8.07
N ILE A 16 9.53 1.03 -8.83
CA ILE A 16 9.87 2.42 -8.50
C ILE A 16 9.18 2.86 -7.20
N ALA A 17 7.90 2.54 -7.04
CA ALA A 17 7.14 2.86 -5.84
C ALA A 17 7.74 2.23 -4.59
N GLY A 18 8.08 0.93 -4.64
CA GLY A 18 8.72 0.22 -3.54
C GLY A 18 10.11 0.77 -3.22
N THR A 19 10.93 1.01 -4.24
CA THR A 19 12.26 1.61 -4.06
C THR A 19 12.16 3.00 -3.41
N LEU A 20 11.25 3.85 -3.91
CA LEU A 20 11.06 5.19 -3.38
C LEU A 20 10.57 5.15 -1.93
N ALA A 21 9.63 4.26 -1.60
CA ALA A 21 9.12 4.09 -0.24
C ALA A 21 10.24 3.73 0.73
N ARG A 22 11.07 2.73 0.39
CA ARG A 22 12.22 2.30 1.20
C ARG A 22 13.24 3.43 1.37
N LEU A 23 13.62 4.12 0.30
CA LEU A 23 14.56 5.25 0.36
C LEU A 23 14.03 6.40 1.23
N MET A 24 12.74 6.71 1.13
CA MET A 24 12.13 7.73 1.99
C MET A 24 12.11 7.31 3.46
N ALA A 25 11.78 6.06 3.76
CA ALA A 25 11.77 5.54 5.11
C ALA A 25 13.18 5.55 5.73
N GLN A 26 14.18 5.06 4.99
CA GLN A 26 15.59 5.13 5.40
C GLN A 26 16.09 6.55 5.63
N SER A 27 15.50 7.56 4.96
CA SER A 27 15.80 8.98 5.21
C SER A 27 15.15 9.55 6.48
N GLY A 28 14.52 8.70 7.30
CA GLY A 28 13.87 9.07 8.56
C GLY A 28 12.43 9.58 8.40
N ARG A 29 11.79 9.34 7.25
CA ARG A 29 10.39 9.73 7.03
C ARG A 29 9.45 8.60 7.43
N HIS A 30 8.32 8.94 8.03
CA HIS A 30 7.21 8.01 8.14
C HIS A 30 6.58 7.80 6.76
N VAL A 31 6.51 6.54 6.30
CA VAL A 31 6.02 6.19 4.97
C VAL A 31 4.86 5.21 5.08
N VAL A 32 3.73 5.58 4.48
CA VAL A 32 2.62 4.68 4.19
C VAL A 32 2.59 4.46 2.68
N ALA A 33 2.68 3.20 2.29
CA ALA A 33 2.69 2.75 0.91
C ALA A 33 1.35 2.08 0.58
N LEU A 34 0.54 2.75 -0.24
CA LEU A 34 -0.77 2.27 -0.67
C LEU A 34 -0.66 1.58 -2.03
N ASP A 35 -1.08 0.32 -2.11
CA ASP A 35 -1.16 -0.43 -3.37
C ASP A 35 -2.62 -0.53 -3.84
N ALA A 36 -2.91 0.12 -4.95
CA ALA A 36 -4.22 0.12 -5.60
C ALA A 36 -4.22 -0.65 -6.94
N ASP A 37 -3.16 -1.41 -7.22
CA ASP A 37 -3.07 -2.21 -8.46
C ASP A 37 -3.93 -3.48 -8.34
N THR A 38 -4.44 -3.98 -9.48
CA THR A 38 -5.33 -5.15 -9.47
C THR A 38 -4.62 -6.41 -8.98
N ASN A 39 -3.32 -6.51 -9.26
CA ASN A 39 -2.40 -7.51 -8.76
C ASN A 39 -1.34 -6.81 -7.88
N PRO A 40 -1.60 -6.64 -6.58
CA PRO A 40 -0.76 -5.86 -5.69
C PRO A 40 0.53 -6.61 -5.39
N MET A 41 1.65 -6.03 -5.85
CA MET A 41 3.00 -6.58 -5.69
C MET A 41 3.91 -5.63 -4.92
N LEU A 42 3.36 -4.57 -4.31
CA LEU A 42 4.13 -3.59 -3.58
C LEU A 42 4.73 -4.17 -2.30
N GLY A 43 3.99 -5.02 -1.57
CA GLY A 43 4.50 -5.72 -0.38
C GLY A 43 5.77 -6.52 -0.68
N VAL A 44 5.73 -7.33 -1.74
CA VAL A 44 6.93 -8.05 -2.24
C VAL A 44 8.04 -7.06 -2.64
N SER A 45 7.71 -5.99 -3.35
CA SER A 45 8.70 -5.00 -3.82
C SER A 45 9.39 -4.25 -2.68
N VAL A 46 8.73 -4.05 -1.54
CA VAL A 46 9.33 -3.49 -0.33
C VAL A 46 9.95 -4.53 0.58
N GLY A 47 9.94 -5.82 0.21
CA GLY A 47 10.59 -6.89 0.94
C GLY A 47 9.79 -7.48 2.10
N LEU A 48 8.46 -7.34 2.08
CA LEU A 48 7.57 -7.97 3.08
C LEU A 48 7.52 -9.50 2.91
N GLY A 49 7.53 -9.99 1.67
CA GLY A 49 7.36 -11.42 1.35
C GLY A 49 6.07 -11.69 0.59
N ALA A 50 5.97 -12.84 -0.07
CA ALA A 50 4.78 -13.19 -0.84
C ALA A 50 3.61 -13.58 0.07
N GLU A 51 3.85 -14.38 1.10
CA GLU A 51 2.83 -14.86 2.04
C GLU A 51 2.14 -13.72 2.77
N GLU A 52 2.91 -12.80 3.34
CA GLU A 52 2.35 -11.61 4.01
C GLU A 52 1.67 -10.64 3.03
N THR A 53 2.12 -10.57 1.77
CA THR A 53 1.43 -9.79 0.74
C THR A 53 0.07 -10.41 0.39
N ASP A 54 -0.03 -11.74 0.35
CA ASP A 54 -1.29 -12.45 0.12
C ASP A 54 -2.29 -12.28 1.29
N ILE A 55 -1.80 -12.10 2.52
CA ILE A 55 -2.65 -11.75 3.67
C ILE A 55 -3.27 -10.36 3.49
N LEU A 56 -2.50 -9.37 3.03
CA LEU A 56 -3.03 -8.03 2.74
C LEU A 56 -4.10 -8.06 1.64
N LEU A 57 -3.97 -8.96 0.67
CA LEU A 57 -4.98 -9.21 -0.37
C LEU A 57 -6.29 -9.73 0.20
N SER A 58 -6.22 -10.62 1.19
CA SER A 58 -7.42 -11.19 1.85
C SER A 58 -8.25 -10.10 2.54
N ALA A 59 -7.60 -9.08 3.11
CA ALA A 59 -8.29 -7.93 3.68
C ALA A 59 -9.08 -7.13 2.63
N ARG A 60 -8.54 -7.01 1.42
CA ARG A 60 -9.23 -6.38 0.27
C ARG A 60 -10.46 -7.18 -0.16
N GLU A 61 -10.35 -8.51 -0.18
CA GLU A 61 -11.48 -9.40 -0.53
C GLU A 61 -12.63 -9.29 0.47
N GLY A 62 -12.33 -9.17 1.78
CA GLY A 62 -13.35 -8.92 2.81
C GLY A 62 -14.08 -7.58 2.65
N LEU A 63 -13.38 -6.55 2.16
CA LEU A 63 -14.00 -5.27 1.80
C LEU A 63 -14.91 -5.41 0.56
N ASP A 64 -14.47 -6.16 -0.46
CA ASP A 64 -15.25 -6.42 -1.67
C ASP A 64 -16.51 -7.26 -1.39
N SER A 65 -16.44 -8.20 -0.44
CA SER A 65 -17.56 -9.05 -0.03
C SER A 65 -18.56 -8.35 0.91
N GLY A 66 -18.16 -7.22 1.51
CA GLY A 66 -18.94 -6.50 2.52
C GLY A 66 -18.88 -7.13 3.91
N GLU A 67 -17.96 -8.06 4.14
CA GLU A 67 -17.68 -8.64 5.46
C GLU A 67 -16.85 -7.69 6.34
N THR A 68 -16.13 -6.78 5.72
CA THR A 68 -15.28 -5.78 6.36
C THR A 68 -15.80 -4.36 6.05
N GLU A 69 -15.81 -3.47 7.04
CA GLU A 69 -16.18 -2.07 6.85
C GLU A 69 -15.03 -1.25 6.25
N HIS A 70 -15.37 -0.26 5.42
CA HIS A 70 -14.37 0.66 4.87
C HIS A 70 -13.82 1.59 5.96
N GLN A 71 -12.49 1.77 5.98
CA GLN A 71 -11.85 2.81 6.78
C GLN A 71 -11.69 4.11 5.99
N PRO A 72 -12.33 5.22 6.41
CA PRO A 72 -12.29 6.48 5.67
C PRO A 72 -11.03 7.32 5.98
N THR A 73 -10.26 6.95 7.01
CA THR A 73 -9.06 7.68 7.43
C THR A 73 -7.81 6.88 7.12
N LEU A 74 -6.70 7.58 6.83
CA LEU A 74 -5.41 6.92 6.62
C LEU A 74 -4.95 6.22 7.90
N GLU A 75 -5.15 6.84 9.07
CA GLU A 75 -4.80 6.28 10.35
C GLU A 75 -5.56 4.99 10.65
N GLY A 76 -6.89 4.97 10.43
CA GLY A 76 -7.70 3.76 10.60
C GLY A 76 -7.32 2.67 9.61
N LEU A 77 -7.06 3.03 8.35
CA LEU A 77 -6.65 2.10 7.31
C LEU A 77 -5.30 1.43 7.62
N VAL A 78 -4.32 2.18 8.14
CA VAL A 78 -3.05 1.62 8.60
C VAL A 78 -3.23 0.78 9.87
N ALA A 79 -4.06 1.21 10.81
CA ALA A 79 -4.27 0.48 12.05
C ALA A 79 -4.98 -0.87 11.85
N GLU A 80 -5.92 -0.94 10.90
CA GLU A 80 -6.74 -2.13 10.65
C GLU A 80 -6.16 -3.04 9.57
N PHE A 81 -5.62 -2.46 8.50
CA PHE A 81 -5.18 -3.21 7.30
C PHE A 81 -3.68 -3.05 7.01
N GLY A 82 -2.94 -2.31 7.84
CA GLY A 82 -1.51 -2.10 7.65
C GLY A 82 -0.66 -3.26 8.11
N THR A 83 0.42 -3.50 7.36
CA THR A 83 1.51 -4.38 7.79
C THR A 83 2.83 -3.64 7.66
N GLU A 84 3.66 -3.75 8.69
CA GLU A 84 4.99 -3.16 8.70
C GLU A 84 5.96 -4.02 7.88
N ALA A 85 6.50 -3.44 6.81
CA ALA A 85 7.56 -3.99 6.00
C ALA A 85 8.93 -3.45 6.46
N PRO A 86 10.06 -3.98 5.94
CA PRO A 86 11.37 -3.52 6.41
C PRO A 86 11.61 -2.02 6.15
N ASP A 87 12.49 -1.44 6.96
CA ASP A 87 12.71 0.00 7.13
C ASP A 87 11.52 0.77 7.74
N GLY A 88 10.50 0.08 8.25
CA GLY A 88 9.34 0.71 8.90
C GLY A 88 8.30 1.25 7.92
N VAL A 89 8.28 0.74 6.69
CA VAL A 89 7.27 1.11 5.69
C VAL A 89 5.95 0.43 6.04
N GLN A 90 4.90 1.20 6.31
CA GLN A 90 3.55 0.65 6.48
C GLN A 90 2.94 0.39 5.11
N VAL A 91 2.60 -0.86 4.80
CA VAL A 91 2.01 -1.25 3.52
C VAL A 91 0.53 -1.54 3.72
N VAL A 92 -0.30 -1.02 2.82
CA VAL A 92 -1.73 -1.31 2.79
C VAL A 92 -2.19 -1.53 1.36
N VAL A 93 -2.99 -2.57 1.14
CA VAL A 93 -3.68 -2.79 -0.14
C VAL A 93 -5.05 -2.12 -0.06
N VAL A 94 -5.39 -1.31 -1.07
CA VAL A 94 -6.64 -0.56 -1.13
C VAL A 94 -7.38 -0.86 -2.41
N ASN A 95 -8.72 -0.89 -2.36
CA ASN A 95 -9.54 -1.09 -3.55
C ASN A 95 -9.58 0.14 -4.45
N ARG A 96 -9.83 1.30 -3.82
CA ARG A 96 -9.94 2.58 -4.49
C ARG A 96 -9.60 3.67 -3.51
N ILE A 97 -8.98 4.72 -4.03
CA ILE A 97 -8.78 5.96 -3.30
C ILE A 97 -9.79 6.96 -3.87
N ASP A 98 -10.90 7.13 -3.17
CA ASP A 98 -11.90 8.14 -3.47
C ASP A 98 -11.63 9.40 -2.65
N ASN A 99 -11.89 10.58 -3.22
CA ASN A 99 -11.61 11.88 -2.59
C ASN A 99 -10.16 12.04 -2.12
N ILE A 100 -9.21 12.08 -3.07
CA ILE A 100 -7.90 12.66 -2.77
C ILE A 100 -8.13 14.15 -2.50
N ASP A 101 -8.25 14.54 -1.23
CA ASP A 101 -8.12 15.93 -0.83
C ASP A 101 -6.63 16.28 -0.91
N PRO A 102 -6.16 17.03 -1.92
CA PRO A 102 -4.74 17.36 -2.03
C PRO A 102 -4.28 18.32 -0.93
N GLY A 103 -5.20 18.94 -0.18
CA GLY A 103 -4.96 20.21 0.50
C GLY A 103 -5.02 21.38 -0.46
#